data_AF-A0A382IME8-F1
#
_entry.id   AF-A0A382IME8-F1
#
_cell.length_a   1.000
_cell.length_b   1.000
_cell.length_c   1.000
_cell.angle_alpha   90.00
_cell.angle_beta   90.00
_cell.angle_gamma   90.00
#
_symmetry.space_group_name_H-M   'P 1'
#
loop_
_entity.id
_entity.type
_entity.pdbx_description
1 polymer ?
#
loop_
_entity_poly.entity_id
_entity_poly.type
_entity_poly.pdbx_seq_one_letter_code
_entity_poly.pdbx_strand_id
1 'polypeptide(L)'
;LASLALGVIFLLPSWVAEQVPTTEIVEQSVPPPESNSGVLAMSPEELGVLRDKAEALLAELLQQQGLLEAQGVENWAGEDWDFYQTLFRDGDDAFLADAFYDAVPSYQTALDLGISLLARS
;
A
#
# COMPACT_ATOMS: atom_id res chain seq x y z
N LEU A 1 -39.71 -3.45 18.79
CA LEU A 1 -38.61 -4.19 19.45
C LEU A 1 -37.48 -4.25 18.44
N ALA A 2 -36.67 -3.19 18.34
CA ALA A 2 -35.42 -2.93 19.06
C ALA A 2 -34.26 -3.09 18.05
N SER A 3 -33.90 -1.98 17.39
CA SER A 3 -32.72 -1.88 16.53
C SER A 3 -31.49 -1.62 17.40
N LEU A 4 -30.50 -2.52 17.34
CA LEU A 4 -29.24 -2.36 18.05
C LEU A 4 -28.23 -1.70 17.11
N ALA A 5 -28.01 -0.39 17.29
CA ALA A 5 -26.91 0.31 16.65
C ALA A 5 -25.65 0.13 17.52
N LEU A 6 -24.65 -0.61 17.03
CA LEU A 6 -23.34 -0.67 17.66
C LEU A 6 -22.56 0.60 17.29
N GLY A 7 -22.29 1.45 18.29
CA GLY A 7 -21.40 2.59 18.14
C GLY A 7 -19.94 2.15 18.19
N VAL A 8 -19.16 2.48 17.16
CA VAL A 8 -17.71 2.29 17.16
C VAL A 8 -17.09 3.45 17.92
N ILE A 9 -16.46 3.16 19.05
CA ILE A 9 -15.72 4.16 19.85
C ILE A 9 -14.28 4.19 19.35
N PHE A 10 -13.90 5.28 18.70
CA PHE A 10 -12.54 5.55 18.27
C PHE A 10 -11.76 6.24 19.40
N LEU A 11 -10.79 5.55 20.00
CA LEU A 11 -9.90 6.10 21.03
C LEU A 11 -8.57 6.49 20.37
N LEU A 12 -8.28 7.79 20.26
CA LEU A 12 -6.97 8.29 19.83
C LEU A 12 -6.02 8.34 21.03
N PRO A 13 -4.84 7.67 21.00
CA PRO A 13 -3.83 7.87 22.02
C PRO A 13 -3.08 9.20 21.74
N SER A 14 -3.30 10.21 22.59
CA SER A 14 -2.55 11.47 22.54
C SER A 14 -1.17 11.30 23.18
N TRP A 15 -0.16 10.95 22.38
CA TRP A 15 1.24 11.01 22.79
C TRP A 15 1.88 12.23 22.13
N VAL A 16 1.71 13.37 22.78
CA VAL A 16 2.59 14.53 22.59
C VAL A 16 3.80 14.30 23.45
N ALA A 17 4.92 13.91 22.85
CA ALA A 17 6.21 13.97 23.50
C ALA A 17 6.79 15.38 23.27
N GLU A 18 6.86 16.15 24.35
CA GLU A 18 7.49 17.47 24.39
C GLU A 18 8.95 17.38 23.93
N GLN A 19 9.33 18.29 23.04
CA GLN A 19 10.70 18.40 22.55
C GLN A 19 11.57 19.01 23.64
N VAL A 20 12.57 18.26 24.10
CA VAL A 20 13.61 18.78 25.00
C VAL A 20 14.62 19.55 24.16
N PRO A 21 14.86 20.85 24.44
CA PRO A 21 15.89 21.61 23.75
C PRO A 21 17.23 21.33 24.41
N THR A 22 18.22 20.83 23.65
CA THR A 22 19.61 20.76 24.12
C THR A 22 20.56 21.08 22.96
N THR A 23 21.00 22.34 23.00
CA THR A 23 22.35 22.84 22.74
C THR A 23 22.99 22.59 21.37
N GLU A 24 23.19 23.70 20.66
CA GLU A 24 24.02 23.84 19.47
C GLU A 24 25.44 23.29 19.69
N ILE A 25 25.84 22.35 18.84
CA ILE A 25 27.25 22.11 18.50
C ILE A 25 27.37 22.37 17.01
N VAL A 26 28.13 23.41 16.68
CA VAL A 26 28.37 23.87 15.32
C VAL A 26 29.41 22.98 14.64
N GLU A 27 29.07 22.58 13.41
CA GLU A 27 29.94 22.12 12.32
C GLU A 27 30.60 20.74 12.39
N GLN A 28 29.88 19.77 11.82
CA GLN A 28 30.44 19.06 10.68
C GLN A 28 29.31 18.93 9.65
N SER A 29 29.34 19.70 8.57
CA SER A 29 28.53 19.43 7.37
C SER A 29 29.02 18.11 6.79
N VAL A 30 28.58 17.01 7.41
CA VAL A 30 28.38 15.76 6.71
C VAL A 30 27.28 16.09 5.71
N PRO A 31 27.52 16.09 4.38
CA PRO A 31 26.40 16.12 3.45
C PRO A 31 25.44 15.02 3.89
N PRO A 32 24.11 15.26 3.90
CA PRO A 32 23.17 14.20 4.22
C PRO A 32 23.61 12.96 3.44
N PRO A 33 23.61 11.75 4.03
CA PRO A 33 23.94 10.56 3.26
C PRO A 33 23.08 10.66 2.01
N GLU A 34 23.73 10.82 0.85
CA GLU A 34 23.02 10.73 -0.42
C GLU A 34 22.26 9.43 -0.27
N SER A 35 20.93 9.55 -0.31
CA SER A 35 20.07 8.40 -0.25
C SER A 35 20.44 7.60 -1.48
N ASN A 36 21.39 6.68 -1.31
CA ASN A 36 21.76 5.65 -2.27
C ASN A 36 20.67 4.57 -2.24
N SER A 37 19.41 4.97 -2.13
CA SER A 37 18.38 4.30 -2.91
C SER A 37 18.77 4.60 -4.35
N GLY A 38 19.01 3.56 -5.15
CA GLY A 38 19.16 3.68 -6.60
C GLY A 38 17.85 4.13 -7.25
N VAL A 39 17.32 5.28 -6.83
CA VAL A 39 16.20 5.97 -7.40
C VAL A 39 16.75 6.51 -8.71
N LEU A 40 16.38 5.84 -9.80
CA LEU A 40 16.30 6.52 -11.08
C LEU A 40 15.54 7.81 -10.81
N ALA A 41 16.22 8.95 -10.87
CA ALA A 41 15.58 10.25 -10.66
C ALA A 41 14.58 10.45 -11.81
N MET A 42 13.34 10.01 -11.61
CA MET A 42 12.26 10.14 -12.56
C MET A 42 11.83 11.60 -12.64
N SER A 43 11.47 12.05 -13.84
CA SER A 43 10.86 13.37 -13.98
C SER A 43 9.47 13.39 -13.31
N PRO A 44 8.98 14.56 -12.87
CA PRO A 44 7.63 14.67 -12.33
C PRO A 44 6.54 14.16 -13.29
N GLU A 45 6.74 14.32 -14.60
CA GLU A 45 5.84 13.82 -15.63
C GLU A 45 5.84 12.29 -15.68
N GLU A 46 7.01 11.65 -15.63
CA GLU A 46 7.12 10.19 -15.62
C GLU A 46 6.49 9.60 -14.35
N LEU A 47 6.69 10.26 -13.21
CA LEU A 47 6.07 9.88 -11.94
C LEU A 47 4.55 10.02 -11.99
N GLY A 48 4.03 11.08 -12.61
CA GLY A 48 2.60 11.27 -12.86
C GLY A 48 1.99 10.12 -13.68
N VAL A 49 2.67 9.68 -14.75
CA VAL A 49 2.22 8.53 -15.56
C VAL A 49 2.16 7.24 -14.73
N LEU A 50 3.15 7.00 -13.87
CA LEU A 50 3.14 5.81 -13.01
C LEU A 50 2.02 5.88 -11.95
N ARG A 51 1.78 7.06 -11.38
CA ARG A 51 0.67 7.27 -10.44
C ARG A 51 -0.68 6.97 -11.10
N ASP A 52 -0.95 7.56 -12.26
CA ASP A 52 -2.20 7.31 -13.00
C ASP A 52 -2.39 5.82 -13.31
N LYS A 53 -1.30 5.14 -13.68
CA LYS A 53 -1.31 3.69 -13.90
C LYS A 53 -1.61 2.91 -12.61
N ALA A 54 -0.97 3.26 -11.50
CA ALA A 54 -1.20 2.61 -10.21
C ALA A 54 -2.64 2.80 -9.73
N GLU A 55 -3.21 4.00 -9.88
CA GLU A 55 -4.62 4.29 -9.53
C GLU A 55 -5.60 3.44 -10.35
N ALA A 56 -5.35 3.28 -11.65
CA ALA A 56 -6.16 2.42 -12.50
C ALA A 56 -6.08 0.94 -12.07
N LEU A 57 -4.87 0.43 -11.82
CA LEU A 57 -4.67 -0.95 -11.36
C LEU A 57 -5.31 -1.19 -9.99
N LEU A 58 -5.19 -0.25 -9.05
CA LEU A 58 -5.83 -0.34 -7.73
C LEU A 58 -7.35 -0.42 -7.84
N ALA A 59 -7.96 0.37 -8.74
CA ALA A 59 -9.39 0.31 -8.97
C ALA A 59 -9.84 -1.06 -9.51
N GLU A 60 -9.08 -1.66 -10.43
CA GLU A 60 -9.33 -3.02 -10.93
C GLU A 60 -9.15 -4.06 -9.82
N LEU A 61 -8.10 -3.92 -9.00
CA LEU A 61 -7.77 -4.83 -7.92
C LEU A 61 -8.88 -4.87 -6.86
N LEU A 62 -9.43 -3.72 -6.49
CA LEU A 62 -10.57 -3.63 -5.56
C LEU A 62 -11.83 -4.32 -6.10
N GLN A 63 -12.11 -4.20 -7.41
CA GLN A 63 -13.24 -4.92 -8.02
C GLN A 63 -13.00 -6.43 -8.01
N GLN A 64 -11.80 -6.86 -8.37
CA GLN A 64 -11.43 -8.28 -8.40
C GLN A 64 -11.46 -8.90 -7.00
N GLN A 65 -10.94 -8.20 -5.99
CA GLN A 65 -10.99 -8.61 -4.59
C GLN A 65 -12.45 -8.87 -4.17
N GLY A 66 -13.36 -7.95 -4.46
CA GLY A 66 -14.78 -8.12 -4.13
C GLY A 66 -15.41 -9.35 -4.81
N LEU A 67 -14.99 -9.70 -6.03
CA LEU A 67 -15.45 -10.91 -6.72
C LEU A 67 -14.91 -12.18 -6.05
N LEU A 68 -13.62 -12.21 -5.70
CA LEU A 68 -12.99 -13.34 -5.01
C LEU A 68 -13.61 -13.57 -3.63
N GLU A 69 -13.80 -12.50 -2.86
CA GLU A 69 -14.47 -12.56 -1.55
C GLU A 69 -15.91 -13.05 -1.66
N ALA A 70 -16.66 -12.63 -2.69
CA ALA A 70 -18.03 -13.12 -2.93
C ALA A 70 -18.09 -14.63 -3.23
N GLN A 71 -16.98 -15.23 -3.67
CA GLN A 71 -16.82 -16.68 -3.87
C GLN A 71 -16.23 -17.40 -2.65
N GLY A 72 -15.98 -16.69 -1.56
CA GLY A 72 -15.38 -17.24 -0.35
C GLY A 72 -13.97 -17.77 -0.59
N VAL A 73 -13.15 -17.03 -1.37
CA VAL A 73 -11.76 -17.35 -1.74
C VAL A 73 -10.90 -17.81 -0.55
N GLU A 74 -11.14 -17.26 0.63
CA GLU A 74 -10.45 -17.60 1.87
C GLU A 74 -10.61 -19.07 2.29
N ASN A 75 -11.64 -19.75 1.80
CA ASN A 75 -11.94 -21.14 2.15
C ASN A 75 -11.25 -22.17 1.24
N TRP A 76 -10.71 -21.76 0.09
CA TRP A 76 -10.21 -22.71 -0.91
C TRP A 76 -8.88 -22.33 -1.57
N ALA A 77 -8.50 -21.05 -1.57
CA ALA A 77 -7.31 -20.59 -2.26
C ALA A 77 -6.01 -20.74 -1.46
N GLY A 78 -6.08 -20.78 -0.12
CA GLY A 78 -4.93 -21.01 0.76
C GLY A 78 -3.79 -20.02 0.53
N GLU A 79 -2.57 -20.52 0.35
CA GLU A 79 -1.36 -19.70 0.18
C GLU A 79 -1.43 -18.72 -1.00
N ASP A 80 -2.15 -19.06 -2.08
CA ASP A 80 -2.31 -18.16 -3.22
C ASP A 80 -3.14 -16.92 -2.84
N TRP A 81 -4.11 -17.05 -1.94
CA TRP A 81 -4.87 -15.91 -1.43
C TRP A 81 -4.07 -15.06 -0.45
N ASP A 82 -3.26 -15.69 0.41
CA ASP A 82 -2.34 -14.98 1.28
C ASP A 82 -1.29 -14.20 0.47
N PHE A 83 -0.80 -14.79 -0.63
CA PHE A 83 0.15 -14.13 -1.52
C PHE A 83 -0.50 -12.99 -2.31
N TYR A 84 -1.74 -13.18 -2.80
CA TYR A 84 -2.52 -12.11 -3.41
C TYR A 84 -2.66 -10.90 -2.47
N GLN A 85 -3.07 -11.13 -1.21
CA GLN A 85 -3.22 -10.06 -0.22
C GLN A 85 -1.89 -9.39 0.13
N THR A 86 -0.79 -10.15 0.15
CA THR A 86 0.55 -9.60 0.37
C THR A 86 0.94 -8.65 -0.76
N LEU A 87 0.77 -9.06 -2.02
CA LEU A 87 1.05 -8.22 -3.19
C LEU A 87 0.15 -6.96 -3.22
N PHE A 88 -1.13 -7.10 -2.83
CA PHE A 88 -2.02 -5.95 -2.67
C PHE A 88 -1.41 -4.96 -1.67
N ARG A 89 -1.14 -5.42 -0.44
CA ARG A 89 -0.63 -4.56 0.63
C ARG A 89 0.72 -3.94 0.29
N ASP A 90 1.64 -4.70 -0.29
CA ASP A 90 2.95 -4.20 -0.70
C ASP A 90 2.81 -3.10 -1.77
N GLY A 91 1.80 -3.21 -2.64
CA GLY A 91 1.43 -2.18 -3.60
C GLY A 91 0.88 -0.92 -2.92
N ASP A 92 0.00 -1.07 -1.91
CA ASP A 92 -0.54 0.05 -1.13
C ASP A 92 0.54 0.77 -0.33
N ASP A 93 1.43 0.03 0.35
CA ASP A 93 2.55 0.59 1.09
C ASP A 93 3.47 1.41 0.16
N ALA A 94 3.74 0.90 -1.04
CA ALA A 94 4.52 1.60 -2.06
C ALA A 94 3.78 2.84 -2.60
N PHE A 95 2.47 2.73 -2.89
CA PHE A 95 1.65 3.84 -3.38
C PHE A 95 1.62 5.00 -2.37
N LEU A 96 1.43 4.69 -1.09
CA LEU A 96 1.41 5.68 0.01
C LEU A 96 2.77 6.35 0.24
N ALA A 97 3.86 5.71 -0.18
CA ALA A 97 5.21 6.25 -0.13
C ALA A 97 5.63 7.02 -1.40
N ASP A 98 4.69 7.29 -2.33
CA ASP A 98 4.95 7.83 -3.67
C ASP A 98 5.92 6.97 -4.51
N ALA A 99 6.11 5.70 -4.12
CA ALA A 99 6.97 4.73 -4.79
C ALA A 99 6.20 3.99 -5.90
N PHE A 100 5.61 4.74 -6.84
CA PHE A 100 4.74 4.18 -7.88
C PHE A 100 5.45 3.19 -8.81
N TYR A 101 6.77 3.29 -8.94
CA TYR A 101 7.58 2.31 -9.67
C TYR A 101 7.49 0.90 -9.07
N ASP A 102 7.33 0.81 -7.75
CA ASP A 102 7.18 -0.44 -7.01
C ASP A 102 5.70 -0.84 -6.85
N ALA A 103 4.79 0.15 -6.70
CA ALA A 103 3.35 -0.10 -6.57
C ALA A 103 2.75 -0.79 -7.82
N VAL A 104 3.07 -0.26 -9.01
CA VAL A 104 2.57 -0.76 -10.30
C VAL A 104 2.83 -2.27 -10.49
N PRO A 105 4.06 -2.79 -10.40
CA PRO A 105 4.31 -4.22 -10.58
C PRO A 105 3.67 -5.07 -9.48
N SER A 106 3.54 -4.56 -8.24
CA SER A 106 2.87 -5.29 -7.17
C SER A 106 1.38 -5.49 -7.48
N TYR A 107 0.67 -4.42 -7.84
CA TYR A 107 -0.74 -4.50 -8.24
C TYR A 107 -0.96 -5.33 -9.50
N GLN A 108 -0.08 -5.19 -10.51
CA GLN A 108 -0.15 -6.00 -11.74
C GLN A 108 -0.03 -7.49 -11.42
N THR A 109 0.92 -7.87 -10.56
CA THR A 109 1.13 -9.27 -10.16
C THR A 109 -0.04 -9.79 -9.35
N ALA A 110 -0.60 -8.97 -8.45
CA ALA A 110 -1.81 -9.32 -7.71
C ALA A 110 -2.99 -9.56 -8.65
N LEU A 111 -3.23 -8.68 -9.63
CA LEU A 111 -4.28 -8.84 -10.64
C LEU A 111 -4.14 -10.14 -11.44
N ASP A 112 -2.93 -10.47 -11.90
CA ASP A 112 -2.63 -11.69 -12.65
C ASP A 112 -2.92 -12.96 -11.82
N LEU A 113 -2.56 -12.93 -10.53
CA LEU A 113 -2.88 -14.00 -9.59
C LEU A 113 -4.39 -14.09 -9.34
N GLY A 114 -5.07 -12.97 -9.17
CA GLY A 114 -6.51 -12.92 -8.97
C GLY A 114 -7.29 -13.43 -10.19
N ILE A 115 -6.79 -13.23 -11.42
CA ILE A 115 -7.37 -13.84 -12.63
C ILE A 115 -7.25 -15.36 -12.54
N SER A 116 -6.09 -15.87 -12.11
CA SER A 116 -5.86 -17.30 -11.94
C SER A 116 -6.76 -17.90 -10.85
N LEU A 117 -7.01 -17.15 -9.76
CA LEU A 117 -7.95 -17.55 -8.70
C LEU A 117 -9.40 -17.57 -9.20
N LEU A 118 -9.87 -16.52 -9.88
CA LEU A 118 -11.22 -16.46 -10.44
C LEU A 118 -11.49 -17.56 -11.48
N ALA A 119 -10.45 -18.05 -12.17
CA ALA A 119 -10.58 -19.17 -13.10
C ALA A 119 -10.75 -20.54 -12.42
N ARG A 120 -10.44 -20.65 -11.12
CA ARG A 120 -10.52 -21.89 -10.34
C ARG A 120 -11.83 -22.06 -9.58
N SER A 121 -12.57 -20.97 -9.37
CA SER A 121 -13.78 -20.90 -8.54
C SER A 121 -15.00 -21.59 -9.15
#